data_AF-A0A2H0T854-F1
#
_entry.id   AF-A0A2H0T854-F1
#
_cell.length_a   1.000
_cell.length_b   1.000
_cell.length_c   1.000
_cell.angle_alpha   90.00
_cell.angle_beta   90.00
_cell.angle_gamma   90.00
#
_symmetry.space_group_name_H-M   'P 1'
#
loop_
_entity.id
_entity.type
_entity.pdbx_description
1 polymer ?
#
loop_
_entity_poly.entity_id
_entity_poly.type
_entity_poly.pdbx_seq_one_letter_code
_entity_poly.pdbx_strand_id
1 'polypeptide(L)'
;KVSLYLITNESTKNISYKNKIILYNFTENQKIESPLTIKGRARGTWFFEESFPIILVNWDGLIIAQSYATAKTEWMTEDYVEFEGKIEFQKPGVYDRGALILQKDNPSGLSEYDDALEISIEYK
;
A
#
# COMPACT_ATOMS: atom_id res chain seq x y z
N LYS A 1 3.39 -32.75 -30.26
CA LYS A 1 3.70 -31.32 -30.51
C LYS A 1 3.72 -30.62 -29.16
N VAL A 2 4.90 -30.27 -28.66
CA VAL A 2 5.09 -29.46 -27.45
C VAL A 2 5.77 -28.18 -27.90
N SER A 3 5.17 -27.03 -27.62
CA SER A 3 5.81 -25.71 -27.62
C SER A 3 4.88 -24.80 -26.83
N LEU A 4 5.19 -24.66 -25.54
CA LEU A 4 5.92 -23.54 -24.94
C LEU A 4 5.00 -22.32 -24.78
N TYR A 5 4.30 -22.28 -23.65
CA TYR A 5 3.72 -21.04 -23.14
C TYR A 5 4.86 -20.13 -22.72
N LEU A 6 4.83 -18.90 -23.22
CA LEU A 6 5.77 -17.83 -22.88
C LEU A 6 5.73 -17.62 -21.36
N ILE A 7 6.85 -17.89 -20.69
CA ILE A 7 7.09 -17.45 -19.32
C ILE A 7 7.35 -15.94 -19.41
N THR A 8 6.33 -15.13 -19.17
CA THR A 8 6.53 -13.71 -18.90
C THR A 8 7.05 -13.58 -17.47
N ASN A 9 8.37 -13.61 -17.31
CA ASN A 9 9.04 -13.09 -16.13
C ASN A 9 8.86 -11.57 -16.13
N GLU A 10 7.67 -11.09 -15.75
CA GLU A 10 7.54 -9.75 -15.19
C GLU A 10 8.32 -9.79 -13.87
N SER A 11 9.42 -9.04 -13.79
CA SER A 11 10.05 -8.71 -12.52
C SER A 11 8.95 -8.23 -11.58
N THR A 12 8.54 -9.06 -10.63
CA THR A 12 7.36 -8.81 -9.80
C THR A 12 7.52 -7.45 -9.14
N LYS A 13 6.66 -6.48 -9.49
CA LYS A 13 6.65 -5.12 -8.93
C LYS A 13 6.23 -5.20 -7.47
N ASN A 14 7.16 -5.57 -6.60
CA ASN A 14 6.89 -5.76 -5.20
C ASN A 14 7.78 -4.87 -4.33
N ILE A 15 7.20 -4.45 -3.21
CA ILE A 15 7.90 -3.78 -2.12
C ILE A 15 7.72 -4.66 -0.91
N SER A 16 8.82 -5.00 -0.23
CA SER A 16 8.78 -5.73 1.04
C SER A 16 9.26 -4.82 2.17
N TYR A 17 8.49 -4.78 3.25
CA TYR A 17 8.78 -3.94 4.41
C TYR A 17 8.84 -4.78 5.69
N LYS A 18 10.02 -4.83 6.33
CA LYS A 18 10.27 -5.41 7.67
C LYS A 18 9.65 -6.80 7.94
N ASN A 19 9.44 -7.64 6.92
CA ASN A 19 8.68 -8.90 7.04
C ASN A 19 7.25 -8.72 7.61
N LYS A 20 6.68 -7.54 7.36
CA LYS A 20 5.36 -7.09 7.83
C LYS A 20 4.41 -6.84 6.68
N ILE A 21 4.87 -6.23 5.59
CA ILE A 21 4.07 -5.95 4.39
C ILE A 21 4.82 -6.42 3.14
N ILE A 22 4.05 -6.95 2.20
CA ILE A 22 4.47 -7.13 0.81
C ILE A 22 3.40 -6.52 -0.10
N LEU A 23 3.77 -5.51 -0.89
CA LEU A 23 2.94 -4.94 -1.96
C LEU A 23 3.20 -5.67 -3.27
N TYR A 24 2.16 -5.85 -4.10
CA TYR A 24 2.24 -6.66 -5.33
C TYR A 24 2.24 -5.83 -6.62
N ASN A 25 1.73 -4.61 -6.56
CA ASN A 25 1.47 -3.78 -7.73
C ASN A 25 2.10 -2.38 -7.62
N PHE A 26 3.16 -2.29 -6.81
CA PHE A 26 3.79 -1.02 -6.48
C PHE A 26 5.32 -1.12 -6.55
N THR A 27 5.96 -0.04 -6.96
CA THR A 27 7.43 0.14 -7.00
C THR A 27 7.78 1.54 -6.53
N GLU A 28 9.02 1.75 -6.10
CA GLU A 28 9.50 3.09 -5.73
C GLU A 28 9.41 4.06 -6.91
N ASN A 29 9.00 5.30 -6.62
CA ASN A 29 8.79 6.38 -7.58
C ASN A 29 7.81 6.03 -8.70
N GLN A 30 6.90 5.08 -8.45
CA GLN A 30 5.88 4.72 -9.42
C GLN A 30 5.00 5.92 -9.76
N LYS A 31 4.78 6.13 -11.06
CA LYS A 31 3.81 7.08 -11.55
C LYS A 31 2.38 6.55 -11.37
N ILE A 32 1.56 7.23 -10.57
CA ILE A 32 0.21 6.81 -10.21
C ILE A 32 -0.85 7.72 -10.83
N GLU A 33 -2.02 7.17 -11.13
CA GLU A 33 -3.21 7.88 -11.61
C GLU A 33 -4.42 7.54 -10.73
N SER A 34 -5.44 8.40 -10.76
CA SER A 34 -6.65 8.24 -9.97
C SER A 34 -7.73 7.51 -10.80
N PRO A 35 -8.42 6.49 -10.26
CA PRO A 35 -8.20 5.91 -8.94
C PRO A 35 -6.95 5.01 -8.88
N LEU A 36 -6.28 4.99 -7.73
CA LEU A 36 -5.19 4.06 -7.44
C LEU A 36 -5.72 2.85 -6.67
N THR A 37 -5.45 1.66 -7.20
CA THR A 37 -5.64 0.40 -6.47
C THR A 37 -4.33 -0.05 -5.85
N ILE A 38 -4.35 -0.48 -4.59
CA ILE A 38 -3.20 -1.02 -3.85
C ILE A 38 -3.53 -2.45 -3.43
N LYS A 39 -2.63 -3.39 -3.73
CA LYS A 39 -2.78 -4.82 -3.42
C LYS A 39 -1.54 -5.35 -2.75
N GLY A 40 -1.74 -6.22 -1.77
CA GLY A 40 -0.63 -6.82 -1.07
C GLY A 40 -1.09 -7.81 -0.01
N ARG A 41 -0.16 -8.14 0.88
CA ARG A 41 -0.42 -8.83 2.13
C ARG A 41 0.31 -8.16 3.27
N ALA A 42 -0.32 -8.12 4.43
CA ALA A 42 0.25 -7.59 5.67
C ALA A 42 0.11 -8.63 6.78
N ARG A 43 0.97 -8.57 7.80
CA ARG A 43 0.79 -9.37 9.03
C ARG A 43 -0.55 -8.98 9.66
N GLY A 44 -1.36 -9.93 10.14
CA GLY A 44 -2.68 -9.65 10.69
C GLY A 44 -2.69 -8.57 11.80
N THR A 45 -1.59 -8.46 12.56
CA THR A 45 -1.34 -7.36 13.52
C THR A 45 -1.35 -5.93 12.95
N TRP A 46 -1.34 -5.76 11.62
CA TRP A 46 -1.48 -4.45 10.97
C TRP A 46 -2.91 -3.95 10.90
N PHE A 47 -3.87 -4.87 10.97
CA PHE A 47 -5.27 -4.59 10.81
C PHE A 47 -5.91 -4.32 12.17
N PHE A 48 -6.89 -3.43 12.17
CA PHE A 48 -7.89 -3.30 13.21
C PHE A 48 -9.25 -3.14 12.53
N GLU A 49 -10.28 -3.81 13.03
CA GLU A 49 -11.60 -3.86 12.38
C GLU A 49 -11.49 -4.18 10.87
N GLU A 50 -10.72 -5.22 10.54
CA GLU A 50 -10.50 -5.73 9.17
C GLU A 50 -9.75 -4.78 8.23
N SER A 51 -9.26 -3.62 8.68
CA SER A 51 -8.67 -2.63 7.79
C SER A 51 -7.46 -1.91 8.38
N PHE A 52 -6.77 -1.15 7.52
CA PHE A 52 -5.78 -0.18 7.97
C PHE A 52 -5.71 1.02 7.00
N PRO A 53 -5.26 2.21 7.46
CA PRO A 53 -5.25 3.40 6.62
C PRO A 53 -4.26 3.36 5.45
N ILE A 54 -4.69 3.89 4.31
CA ILE A 54 -3.84 4.26 3.18
C ILE A 54 -3.93 5.75 2.92
N ILE A 55 -2.78 6.41 2.84
CA ILE A 55 -2.68 7.87 2.81
C ILE A 55 -1.81 8.27 1.62
N LEU A 56 -2.23 9.27 0.88
CA LEU A 56 -1.44 9.93 -0.15
C LEU A 56 -1.09 11.33 0.32
N VAL A 57 0.20 11.67 0.29
CA VAL A 57 0.71 13.02 0.62
C VAL A 57 1.48 13.61 -0.56
N ASN A 58 1.46 14.93 -0.70
CA ASN A 58 2.28 15.63 -1.68
C ASN A 58 3.74 15.75 -1.22
N TRP A 59 4.53 16.53 -1.96
CA TRP A 59 5.93 16.83 -1.70
C TRP A 59 6.24 17.52 -0.36
N ASP A 60 5.27 18.22 0.25
CA ASP A 60 5.45 18.95 1.53
C ASP A 60 4.82 18.21 2.72
N GLY A 61 4.25 17.02 2.47
CA GLY A 61 3.60 16.20 3.49
C GLY A 61 2.12 16.53 3.71
N LEU A 62 1.54 17.47 2.96
CA LEU A 62 0.10 17.70 2.99
C LEU A 62 -0.64 16.46 2.46
N ILE A 63 -1.60 16.01 3.24
CA ILE A 63 -2.49 14.90 2.86
C ILE A 63 -3.37 15.32 1.68
N ILE A 64 -3.25 14.57 0.59
CA ILE A 64 -4.03 14.73 -0.64
C ILE A 64 -5.27 13.84 -0.63
N ALA A 65 -5.15 12.62 -0.11
CA ALA A 65 -6.26 11.69 0.01
C ALA A 65 -6.02 10.68 1.13
N GLN A 66 -7.10 10.13 1.69
CA GLN A 66 -7.08 9.02 2.63
C GLN A 66 -8.16 8.01 2.25
N SER A 67 -7.89 6.74 2.47
CA SER A 67 -8.82 5.62 2.32
C SER A 67 -8.34 4.46 3.20
N TYR A 68 -8.87 3.27 2.99
CA TYR A 68 -8.50 2.07 3.73
C TYR A 68 -8.13 0.93 2.79
N ALA A 69 -7.21 0.09 3.26
CA ALA A 69 -6.99 -1.25 2.72
C ALA A 69 -7.72 -2.25 3.61
N THR A 70 -8.53 -3.12 3.01
CA THR A 70 -9.37 -4.09 3.73
C THR A 70 -8.80 -5.49 3.54
N ALA A 71 -8.77 -6.26 4.63
CA ALA A 71 -8.44 -7.68 4.63
C ALA A 71 -9.41 -8.47 3.76
N LYS A 72 -8.91 -9.44 3.01
CA LYS A 72 -9.73 -10.34 2.19
C LYS A 72 -10.13 -11.63 2.90
N THR A 73 -9.51 -11.90 4.03
CA THR A 73 -9.71 -13.09 4.85
C THR A 73 -9.68 -12.71 6.32
N GLU A 74 -9.89 -13.69 7.20
CA GLU A 74 -9.69 -13.53 8.63
C GLU A 74 -8.32 -12.87 8.93
N TRP A 75 -8.33 -11.85 9.77
CA TRP A 75 -7.18 -10.98 10.02
C TRP A 75 -6.63 -11.13 11.44
N MET A 76 -7.37 -11.74 12.36
CA MET A 76 -6.96 -11.98 13.74
C MET A 76 -5.91 -13.10 13.82
N THR A 77 -4.76 -12.89 13.18
CA THR A 77 -3.65 -13.83 13.07
C THR A 77 -2.30 -13.09 13.08
N GLU A 78 -1.23 -13.81 13.37
CA GLU A 78 0.14 -13.33 13.18
C GLU A 78 0.65 -13.60 11.75
N ASP A 79 -0.09 -14.36 10.94
CA ASP A 79 0.26 -14.67 9.58
C ASP A 79 -0.01 -13.53 8.60
N TYR A 80 0.44 -13.71 7.35
CA TYR A 80 0.12 -12.78 6.28
C TYR A 80 -1.34 -12.93 5.84
N VAL A 81 -2.01 -11.79 5.74
CA VAL A 81 -3.41 -11.62 5.33
C VAL A 81 -3.42 -10.76 4.07
N GLU A 82 -4.07 -11.22 3.01
CA GLU A 82 -4.21 -10.44 1.79
C GLU A 82 -5.10 -9.22 2.00
N PHE A 83 -4.77 -8.12 1.35
CA PHE A 83 -5.57 -6.90 1.38
C PHE A 83 -5.72 -6.26 0.00
N GLU A 84 -6.76 -5.44 -0.14
CA GLU A 84 -6.95 -4.54 -1.26
C GLU A 84 -7.50 -3.20 -0.78
N GLY A 85 -7.00 -2.11 -1.36
CA GLY A 85 -7.48 -0.77 -1.11
C GLY A 85 -7.65 0.00 -2.43
N LYS A 86 -8.59 0.94 -2.45
CA LYS A 86 -8.80 1.86 -3.56
C LYS A 86 -8.82 3.28 -3.01
N ILE A 87 -8.05 4.18 -3.62
CA ILE A 87 -7.99 5.59 -3.23
C ILE A 87 -8.18 6.48 -4.46
N GLU A 88 -9.09 7.43 -4.34
CA GLU A 88 -9.36 8.46 -5.34
C GLU A 88 -8.69 9.76 -4.89
N PHE A 89 -8.01 10.42 -5.83
CA PHE A 89 -7.29 11.67 -5.56
C PHE A 89 -7.35 12.61 -6.76
N GLN A 90 -7.05 13.89 -6.49
CA GLN A 90 -6.75 14.88 -7.53
C GLN A 90 -5.25 15.15 -7.53
N LYS A 91 -4.68 15.34 -8.72
CA LYS A 91 -3.26 15.66 -8.86
C LYS A 91 -2.93 16.97 -8.12
N PRO A 92 -1.89 17.01 -7.27
CA PRO A 92 -1.46 18.25 -6.62
C PRO A 92 -0.90 19.25 -7.65
N GLY A 93 -1.13 20.54 -7.42
CA GLY A 93 -0.91 21.57 -8.45
C GLY A 93 0.53 22.08 -8.63
N VAL A 94 1.45 21.80 -7.69
CA VAL A 94 2.79 22.41 -7.68
C VAL A 94 3.87 21.43 -8.15
N TYR A 95 3.96 20.27 -7.49
CA TYR A 95 4.92 19.23 -7.82
C TYR A 95 4.24 17.88 -7.88
N ASP A 96 4.69 17.06 -8.83
CA ASP A 96 4.17 15.72 -9.05
C ASP A 96 4.72 14.71 -8.02
N ARG A 97 5.64 15.10 -7.14
CA ARG A 97 6.23 14.19 -6.15
C ARG A 97 5.35 14.08 -4.91
N GLY A 98 5.36 12.91 -4.28
CA GLY A 98 4.68 12.65 -3.02
C GLY A 98 5.06 11.30 -2.43
N ALA A 99 4.25 10.84 -1.47
CA ALA A 99 4.37 9.51 -0.90
C ALA A 99 3.01 8.80 -0.76
N LEU A 100 3.03 7.49 -0.97
CA LEU A 100 2.03 6.55 -0.49
C LEU A 100 2.46 6.05 0.88
N ILE A 101 1.58 6.16 1.86
CA ILE A 101 1.80 5.69 3.23
C ILE A 101 0.75 4.62 3.53
N LEU A 102 1.22 3.42 3.91
CA LEU A 102 0.41 2.39 4.53
C LEU A 102 0.68 2.50 6.03
N GLN A 103 -0.33 2.86 6.81
CA GLN A 103 -0.21 3.02 8.25
C GLN A 103 -0.79 1.80 8.95
N LYS A 104 -0.09 1.26 9.94
CA LYS A 104 -0.65 0.23 10.82
C LYS A 104 -1.80 0.85 11.61
N ASP A 105 -2.94 0.16 11.67
CA ASP A 105 -4.02 0.60 12.53
C ASP A 105 -3.70 0.26 13.99
N ASN A 106 -3.64 1.29 14.83
CA ASN A 106 -3.23 1.21 16.22
C ASN A 106 -4.30 1.82 17.12
N PRO A 107 -5.33 1.06 17.51
CA PRO A 107 -6.44 1.57 18.32
C PRO A 107 -6.02 2.02 19.72
N SER A 108 -4.84 1.60 20.20
CA SER A 108 -4.33 2.01 21.52
C SER A 108 -3.86 3.46 21.58
N GLY A 109 -3.46 4.02 20.43
CA GLY A 109 -2.83 5.34 20.33
C GLY A 109 -1.43 5.45 20.97
N LEU A 110 -0.84 4.36 21.45
CA LEU A 110 0.51 4.36 22.02
C LEU A 110 1.56 4.25 20.92
N SER A 111 2.51 5.18 20.92
CA SER A 111 3.51 5.33 19.85
C SER A 111 4.43 4.11 19.69
N GLU A 112 4.61 3.30 20.73
CA GLU A 112 5.39 2.05 20.66
C GLU A 112 4.79 0.99 19.73
N TYR A 113 3.49 1.12 19.41
CA TYR A 113 2.78 0.22 18.50
C TYR A 113 2.56 0.82 17.10
N ASP A 114 3.02 2.05 16.86
CA ASP A 114 2.95 2.69 15.55
C ASP A 114 3.92 2.02 14.57
N ASP A 115 3.48 1.86 13.33
CA ASP A 115 4.34 1.46 12.23
C ASP A 115 3.76 2.01 10.92
N ALA A 116 4.62 2.33 9.97
CA ALA A 116 4.20 2.83 8.67
C ALA A 116 5.20 2.43 7.59
N LEU A 117 4.68 2.04 6.43
CA LEU A 117 5.45 1.89 5.21
C LEU A 117 5.21 3.14 4.35
N GLU A 118 6.26 3.90 4.10
CA GLU A 118 6.25 5.05 3.21
C GLU A 118 6.98 4.74 1.90
N ILE A 119 6.37 5.10 0.78
CA ILE A 119 6.89 4.82 -0.56
C ILE A 119 6.79 6.09 -1.40
N SER A 120 7.89 6.54 -1.96
CA SER A 120 7.89 7.69 -2.88
C SER A 120 7.11 7.39 -4.16
N ILE A 121 6.35 8.38 -4.64
CA ILE A 121 5.48 8.28 -5.82
C ILE A 121 5.59 9.53 -6.70
N GLU A 122 5.07 9.40 -7.93
CA GLU A 122 4.83 10.52 -8.82
C GLU A 122 3.36 10.56 -9.27
N TYR A 123 2.67 11.68 -9.08
CA TYR A 123 1.30 11.90 -9.53
C TYR A 123 1.26 12.18 -11.04
N LYS A 124 0.38 11.47 -11.76
CA LYS A 124 0.10 11.73 -13.19
C LYS A 124 -1.03 12.73 -13.37
#